data_AF-A0A1Y0K4H1-F1
#
_entry.id   AF-A0A1Y0K4H1-F1
#
_cell.length_a   1.000
_cell.length_b   1.000
_cell.length_c   1.000
_cell.angle_alpha   90.00
_cell.angle_beta   90.00
_cell.angle_gamma   90.00
#
_symmetry.space_group_name_H-M   'P 1'
#
loop_
_entity.id
_entity.type
_entity.pdbx_description
1 polymer ?
#
loop_
_entity_poly.entity_id
_entity_poly.type
_entity_poly.pdbx_seq_one_letter_code
_entity_poly.pdbx_strand_id
1 'polypeptide(L)'
;TAEYGGTPLANFPPPEQRDDEFFVEAAINQASDHFTEIKALLNNRSSWPARLIKDLSYNYYMDLTEVFEAGYSVDDIKVTIGYCESGMDVEISPITHLYDNIYYIKISYIDGTNICP
;
A
#
# COMPACT_ATOMS: atom_id res chain seq x y z
N THR A 1 -26.27 42.25 4.19
CA THR A 1 -27.01 42.57 5.43
C THR A 1 -27.94 43.77 5.29
N ALA A 2 -28.31 44.24 4.10
CA ALA A 2 -28.80 45.62 3.97
C ALA A 2 -30.33 45.84 3.96
N GLU A 3 -31.19 44.85 3.68
CA GLU A 3 -32.66 45.08 3.62
C GLU A 3 -33.48 44.05 4.44
N TYR A 4 -33.12 42.76 4.43
CA TYR A 4 -33.88 41.68 5.10
C TYR A 4 -33.10 40.89 6.18
N GLY A 5 -31.90 41.35 6.56
CA GLY A 5 -31.11 40.74 7.64
C GLY A 5 -30.64 39.29 7.37
N GLY A 6 -30.41 38.54 8.46
CA GLY A 6 -29.92 37.16 8.48
C GLY A 6 -28.69 36.97 9.40
N THR A 7 -28.69 35.94 10.25
CA THR A 7 -27.55 35.58 11.10
C THR A 7 -26.85 34.34 10.53
N PRO A 8 -25.60 34.45 10.07
CA PRO A 8 -24.83 33.29 9.63
C PRO A 8 -24.64 32.27 10.76
N LEU A 9 -24.57 30.99 10.41
CA LEU A 9 -24.14 29.96 11.36
C LEU A 9 -22.72 30.28 11.81
N ALA A 10 -22.51 30.31 13.13
CA ALA A 10 -21.22 30.69 13.71
C ALA A 10 -20.07 29.73 13.33
N ASN A 11 -20.40 28.46 13.02
CA ASN A 11 -19.44 27.39 12.76
C ASN A 11 -19.71 26.72 11.40
N PHE A 12 -19.78 27.52 10.34
CA PHE A 12 -19.97 27.01 8.97
C PHE A 12 -18.72 27.25 8.10
N PRO A 13 -18.26 26.25 7.33
CA PRO A 13 -18.82 24.90 7.20
C PRO A 13 -18.47 23.99 8.38
N PRO A 14 -19.29 22.94 8.66
CA PRO A 14 -18.88 21.89 9.57
C PRO A 14 -17.67 21.11 8.98
N PRO A 15 -16.81 20.50 9.82
CA PRO A 15 -15.75 19.62 9.35
C PRO A 15 -16.30 18.43 8.56
N GLU A 16 -15.60 18.04 7.49
CA GLU A 16 -15.98 16.90 6.65
C GLU A 16 -15.56 15.57 7.30
N GLN A 17 -16.37 14.52 7.10
CA GLN A 17 -16.02 13.15 7.46
C GLN A 17 -15.11 12.56 6.38
N ARG A 18 -14.01 11.92 6.80
CA ARG A 18 -13.00 11.33 5.91
C ARG A 18 -13.11 9.81 5.91
N ASP A 19 -12.93 9.23 4.73
CA ASP A 19 -12.73 7.79 4.52
C ASP A 19 -11.24 7.46 4.28
N ASP A 20 -10.91 6.17 4.15
CA ASP A 20 -9.56 5.73 3.82
C ASP A 20 -9.16 6.18 2.41
N GLU A 21 -8.21 7.10 2.33
CA GLU A 21 -7.74 7.68 1.06
C GLU A 21 -6.69 6.82 0.35
N PHE A 22 -5.94 6.00 1.10
CA PHE A 22 -4.87 5.16 0.55
C PHE A 22 -4.92 3.78 1.17
N PHE A 23 -4.99 2.76 0.33
CA PHE A 23 -5.04 1.38 0.79
C PHE A 23 -4.60 0.43 -0.32
N VAL A 24 -4.25 -0.79 0.07
CA VAL A 24 -3.92 -1.87 -0.86
C VAL A 24 -5.04 -2.90 -0.81
N GLU A 25 -5.59 -3.22 -1.97
CA GLU A 25 -6.42 -4.40 -2.15
C GLU A 25 -5.52 -5.55 -2.59
N ALA A 26 -5.64 -6.72 -1.97
CA ALA A 26 -4.78 -7.84 -2.28
C ALA A 26 -5.56 -9.16 -2.36
N ALA A 27 -5.10 -10.05 -3.23
CA ALA A 27 -5.59 -11.41 -3.34
C ALA A 27 -4.44 -12.35 -3.74
N ILE A 28 -4.57 -13.63 -3.40
CA ILE A 28 -3.69 -14.67 -3.94
C ILE A 28 -3.97 -14.76 -5.44
N ASN A 29 -2.95 -14.52 -6.27
CA ASN A 29 -3.05 -14.71 -7.71
C ASN A 29 -2.78 -16.18 -8.07
N GLN A 30 -1.74 -16.76 -7.47
CA GLN A 30 -1.37 -18.17 -7.60
C GLN A 30 -0.70 -18.65 -6.31
N ALA A 31 -0.83 -19.94 -6.00
CA ALA A 31 -0.13 -20.55 -4.88
C ALA A 31 0.21 -22.00 -5.21
N SER A 32 1.32 -22.48 -4.66
CA SER A 32 1.82 -23.85 -4.75
C SER A 32 2.54 -24.20 -3.44
N ASP A 33 3.07 -25.41 -3.36
CA ASP A 33 3.81 -25.90 -2.20
C ASP A 33 5.15 -25.15 -1.98
N HIS A 34 5.60 -24.38 -2.99
CA HIS A 34 6.91 -23.71 -2.96
C HIS A 34 6.85 -22.20 -3.18
N PHE A 35 5.68 -21.62 -3.49
CA PHE A 35 5.55 -20.17 -3.66
C PHE A 35 4.12 -19.69 -3.46
N THR A 36 3.99 -18.41 -3.11
CA THR A 36 2.74 -17.66 -3.17
C THR A 36 2.96 -16.43 -4.03
N GLU A 37 2.10 -16.24 -5.03
CA GLU A 37 2.05 -15.02 -5.84
C GLU A 37 0.85 -14.18 -5.41
N ILE A 38 1.10 -12.93 -5.03
CA ILE A 38 0.09 -11.98 -4.60
C ILE A 38 -0.19 -10.98 -5.71
N LYS A 39 -1.47 -10.75 -6.00
CA LYS A 39 -1.94 -9.59 -6.76
C LYS A 39 -2.26 -8.49 -5.76
N ALA A 40 -1.55 -7.37 -5.84
CA ALA A 40 -1.75 -6.20 -5.00
C ALA A 40 -2.08 -4.98 -5.86
N LEU A 41 -3.11 -4.23 -5.47
CA LEU A 41 -3.55 -2.99 -6.11
C LEU A 41 -3.53 -1.87 -5.07
N LEU A 42 -2.55 -0.97 -5.20
CA LEU A 42 -2.51 0.26 -4.42
C LEU A 42 -3.51 1.26 -4.97
N ASN A 43 -4.38 1.77 -4.10
CA ASN A 43 -5.38 2.78 -4.41
C ASN A 43 -4.97 4.14 -3.85
N ASN A 44 -5.05 5.19 -4.67
CA ASN A 44 -5.14 6.58 -4.23
C ASN A 44 -6.57 7.06 -4.53
N ARG A 45 -7.40 7.19 -3.49
CA ARG A 45 -8.76 7.74 -3.55
C ARG A 45 -8.84 9.04 -2.74
N SER A 46 -7.74 9.79 -2.71
CA SER A 46 -7.69 11.04 -1.94
C SER A 46 -8.72 12.05 -2.44
N SER A 47 -9.40 12.68 -1.49
CA SER A 47 -10.48 13.65 -1.73
C SER A 47 -10.44 14.83 -0.75
N TRP A 48 -9.59 14.79 0.29
CA TRP A 48 -9.54 15.80 1.35
C TRP A 48 -8.18 16.49 1.57
N PRO A 49 -7.60 17.16 0.56
CA PRO A 49 -8.00 17.23 -0.85
C PRO A 49 -7.41 16.07 -1.68
N ALA A 50 -7.88 15.95 -2.93
CA ALA A 50 -7.23 15.12 -3.94
C ALA A 50 -5.76 15.54 -4.13
N ARG A 51 -4.85 14.57 -4.09
CA ARG A 51 -3.41 14.83 -4.15
C ARG A 51 -2.63 13.69 -4.78
N LEU A 52 -1.55 14.07 -5.45
CA LEU A 52 -0.55 13.16 -5.98
C LEU A 52 0.48 12.87 -4.89
N ILE A 53 0.89 11.60 -4.77
CA ILE A 53 1.93 11.18 -3.82
C ILE A 53 3.04 10.49 -4.60
N LYS A 54 4.26 11.02 -4.52
CA LYS A 54 5.40 10.52 -5.28
C LYS A 54 5.96 9.22 -4.73
N ASP A 55 5.98 9.07 -3.41
CA ASP A 55 6.71 8.05 -2.67
C ASP A 55 5.78 6.98 -2.05
N LEU A 56 4.72 6.63 -2.79
CA LEU A 56 3.80 5.57 -2.40
C LEU A 56 4.54 4.24 -2.27
N SER A 57 4.28 3.55 -1.16
CA SER A 57 4.85 2.24 -0.89
C SER A 57 3.98 1.45 0.09
N TYR A 58 4.14 0.14 0.08
CA TYR A 58 3.51 -0.76 1.04
C TYR A 58 4.46 -1.90 1.43
N ASN A 59 4.21 -2.48 2.60
CA ASN A 59 4.97 -3.64 3.09
C ASN A 59 4.13 -4.91 2.94
N TYR A 60 4.78 -6.00 2.52
CA TYR A 60 4.23 -7.34 2.61
C TYR A 60 4.98 -8.11 3.69
N TYR A 61 4.27 -8.52 4.73
CA TYR A 61 4.82 -9.21 5.90
C TYR A 61 4.64 -10.72 5.75
N MET A 62 5.65 -11.47 6.16
CA MET A 62 5.72 -12.93 6.06
C MET A 62 6.20 -13.48 7.39
N ASP A 63 5.55 -14.54 7.87
CA ASP A 63 6.14 -15.43 8.86
C ASP A 63 6.95 -16.47 8.09
N LEU A 64 8.22 -16.65 8.43
CA LEU A 64 9.14 -17.59 7.78
C LEU A 64 9.46 -18.81 8.66
N THR A 65 8.64 -19.07 9.68
CA THR A 65 8.83 -20.21 10.59
C THR A 65 8.99 -21.53 9.83
N GLU A 66 8.15 -21.78 8.83
CA GLU A 66 8.18 -23.01 8.03
C GLU A 66 9.47 -23.15 7.21
N VAL A 67 10.04 -22.04 6.78
CA VAL A 67 11.30 -22.00 6.02
C VAL A 67 12.45 -22.42 6.94
N PHE A 68 12.50 -21.87 8.15
CA PHE A 68 13.55 -22.19 9.12
C PHE A 68 13.41 -23.61 9.69
N GLU A 69 12.19 -24.08 9.96
CA GLU A 69 11.95 -25.44 10.43
C GLU A 69 12.34 -26.50 9.38
N ALA A 70 12.22 -26.16 8.10
CA ALA A 70 12.70 -27.00 7.00
C ALA A 70 14.24 -26.93 6.80
N GLY A 71 14.96 -26.13 7.59
CA GLY A 71 16.42 -26.00 7.54
C GLY A 71 16.94 -25.04 6.47
N TYR A 72 16.05 -24.23 5.87
CA TYR A 72 16.41 -23.18 4.91
C TYR A 72 16.64 -21.84 5.62
N SER A 73 17.11 -20.87 4.86
CA SER A 73 17.41 -19.51 5.30
C SER A 73 16.68 -18.47 4.44
N VAL A 74 16.75 -17.20 4.85
CA VAL A 74 16.20 -16.08 4.06
C VAL A 74 16.84 -15.99 2.68
N ASP A 75 18.12 -16.36 2.56
CA ASP A 75 18.87 -16.32 1.29
C ASP A 75 18.35 -17.35 0.27
N ASP A 76 17.61 -18.37 0.72
CA ASP A 76 16.97 -19.37 -0.13
C ASP A 76 15.63 -18.86 -0.73
N ILE A 77 15.12 -17.71 -0.26
CA ILE A 77 13.86 -17.11 -0.73
C ILE A 77 14.15 -16.13 -1.87
N LYS A 78 13.46 -16.33 -3.00
CA LYS A 78 13.50 -15.42 -4.13
C LYS A 78 12.19 -14.65 -4.25
N VAL A 79 12.28 -13.32 -4.29
CA VAL A 79 11.15 -12.44 -4.58
C VAL A 79 11.26 -11.93 -6.01
N THR A 80 10.17 -12.05 -6.78
CA THR A 80 10.09 -11.61 -8.17
C THR A 80 8.76 -10.95 -8.47
N ILE A 81 8.75 -10.06 -9.46
CA ILE A 81 7.53 -9.45 -9.99
C ILE A 81 7.10 -10.26 -11.22
N GLY A 82 5.91 -10.86 -11.17
CA GLY A 82 5.32 -11.53 -12.33
C GLY A 82 4.76 -10.53 -13.35
N TYR A 83 4.08 -9.49 -12.87
CA TYR A 83 3.51 -8.42 -13.69
C TYR A 83 3.47 -7.10 -12.91
N CYS A 84 3.71 -6.01 -13.61
CA CYS A 84 3.48 -4.65 -13.13
C CYS A 84 2.88 -3.83 -14.27
N GLU A 85 1.97 -2.91 -13.94
CA GLU A 85 1.32 -2.06 -14.93
C GLU A 85 2.33 -1.07 -15.55
N SER A 86 2.15 -0.76 -16.83
CA SER A 86 3.06 0.16 -17.53
C SER A 86 3.01 1.55 -16.89
N GLY A 87 4.18 2.09 -16.54
CA GLY A 87 4.28 3.39 -15.84
C GLY A 87 4.05 3.31 -14.33
N MET A 88 3.90 2.09 -13.78
CA MET A 88 3.76 1.84 -12.34
C MET A 88 4.97 1.09 -11.78
N ASP A 89 6.15 1.29 -12.36
CA ASP A 89 7.37 0.57 -11.99
C ASP A 89 7.65 0.65 -10.49
N VAL A 90 8.07 -0.47 -9.91
CA VAL A 90 8.35 -0.59 -8.47
C VAL A 90 9.74 -1.14 -8.20
N GLU A 91 10.29 -0.75 -7.06
CA GLU A 91 11.46 -1.35 -6.43
C GLU A 91 11.03 -2.19 -5.23
N ILE A 92 11.62 -3.39 -5.10
CA ILE A 92 11.41 -4.28 -3.96
C ILE A 92 12.66 -4.24 -3.08
N SER A 93 12.48 -3.98 -1.78
CA SER A 93 13.59 -4.04 -0.83
C SER A 93 14.10 -5.47 -0.62
N PRO A 94 15.32 -5.66 -0.10
CA PRO A 94 15.70 -6.93 0.50
C PRO A 94 14.68 -7.38 1.56
N ILE A 95 14.58 -8.70 1.75
CA ILE A 95 13.80 -9.27 2.84
C ILE A 95 14.43 -8.79 4.15
N THR A 96 13.65 -8.07 4.95
CA THR A 96 14.11 -7.39 6.17
C THR A 96 13.47 -8.05 7.38
N HIS A 97 14.30 -8.39 8.37
CA HIS A 97 13.83 -8.91 9.66
C HIS A 97 13.10 -7.83 10.45
N LEU A 98 11.96 -8.17 11.05
CA LEU A 98 11.22 -7.28 11.94
C LEU A 98 11.32 -7.70 13.40
N TYR A 99 10.83 -8.90 13.73
CA TYR A 99 10.96 -9.55 15.04
C TYR A 99 10.65 -11.05 14.90
N ASP A 100 11.16 -11.89 15.79
CA ASP A 100 10.99 -13.36 15.76
C ASP A 100 11.21 -13.94 14.35
N ASN A 101 10.24 -14.67 13.81
CA ASN A 101 10.26 -15.17 12.44
C ASN A 101 9.47 -14.29 11.46
N ILE A 102 9.11 -13.07 11.87
CA ILE A 102 8.41 -12.10 11.02
C ILE A 102 9.41 -11.26 10.24
N TYR A 103 9.27 -11.32 8.92
CA TYR A 103 10.05 -10.57 7.94
C TYR A 103 9.11 -9.77 7.04
N TYR A 104 9.64 -8.81 6.30
CA TYR A 104 8.88 -8.10 5.29
C TYR A 104 9.72 -7.71 4.08
N ILE A 105 9.03 -7.44 2.99
CA ILE A 105 9.54 -6.69 1.85
C ILE A 105 8.76 -5.39 1.72
N LYS A 106 9.46 -4.32 1.33
CA LYS A 106 8.83 -3.05 0.97
C LYS A 106 8.76 -2.95 -0.55
N ILE A 107 7.56 -2.71 -1.06
CA ILE A 107 7.31 -2.43 -2.47
C ILE A 107 7.12 -0.92 -2.59
N SER A 108 8.01 -0.24 -3.31
CA SER A 108 7.99 1.21 -3.48
C SER A 108 7.81 1.57 -4.95
N TYR A 109 6.83 2.40 -5.27
CA TYR A 109 6.68 2.93 -6.61
C TYR A 109 7.81 3.91 -6.91
N ILE A 110 8.44 3.77 -8.09
CA ILE A 110 9.48 4.71 -8.54
C ILE A 110 8.90 6.12 -8.69
N ASP A 111 7.67 6.20 -9.20
CA ASP A 111 6.86 7.41 -9.22
C ASP A 111 5.39 7.08 -8.93
N GLY A 112 4.97 7.27 -7.69
CA GLY A 112 3.59 7.08 -7.27
C GLY A 112 2.62 8.14 -7.80
N THR A 113 3.08 9.22 -8.45
CA THR A 113 2.17 10.29 -8.92
C THR A 113 1.24 9.84 -10.05
N ASN A 114 1.57 8.73 -10.73
CA ASN A 114 0.68 8.12 -11.71
C ASN A 114 -0.53 7.42 -11.06
N ILE A 115 -0.48 7.16 -9.75
CA ILE A 115 -1.59 6.64 -8.97
C ILE A 115 -2.35 7.84 -8.40
N CYS A 116 -3.33 8.31 -9.15
CA CYS A 116 -4.12 9.50 -8.85
C CYS A 116 -5.62 9.14 -8.69
N PRO A 117 -6.36 9.96 -7.91
CA PRO A 117 -7.81 9.79 -7.74
C PRO A 117 -8.62 10.13 -8.99
#